data_AF-A0A7K2W2W9-F1
#
_entry.id   AF-A0A7K2W2W9-F1
#
_cell.length_a   1.000
_cell.length_b   1.000
_cell.length_c   1.000
_cell.angle_alpha   90.00
_cell.angle_beta   90.00
_cell.angle_gamma   90.00
#
_symmetry.space_group_name_H-M   'P 1'
#
loop_
_entity.id
_entity.type
_entity.pdbx_description
1 polymer ?
#
loop_
_entity_poly.entity_id
_entity_poly.type
_entity_poly.pdbx_seq_one_letter_code
_entity_poly.pdbx_strand_id
1 'polypeptide(L)'
;MRYTYAAVSRSLEARPGLRVYGPASVVERWSARRGQVTVVAAGDNVSVAGFDVAVFGDLHAAIHRGIPRVANVGYLVDGRLYHPGDAYHVPDAPVDTLLLPTSGPWTKRGEAADYVGEVAPNHLIQIHEAMLGPIGQQSTARFLSPGMLTEVPLGIVPIGETVMV
;
A
#
# COMPACT_ATOMS: atom_id res chain seq x y z
N MET A 1 -0.11 -1.93 -17.21
CA MET A 1 -1.27 -2.75 -16.77
C MET A 1 -1.42 -4.12 -17.45
N ARG A 2 -1.32 -4.28 -18.78
CA ARG A 2 -1.52 -5.60 -19.44
C ARG A 2 -0.58 -6.71 -18.95
N TYR A 3 0.68 -6.38 -18.65
CA TYR A 3 1.68 -7.33 -18.14
C TYR A 3 1.36 -7.86 -16.73
N THR A 4 0.81 -7.01 -15.85
CA THR A 4 0.47 -7.38 -14.46
C THR A 4 -0.68 -8.40 -14.43
N TYR A 5 -1.74 -8.18 -15.20
CA TYR A 5 -2.86 -9.14 -15.25
C TYR A 5 -2.45 -10.51 -15.79
N ALA A 6 -1.60 -10.56 -16.82
CA ALA A 6 -1.07 -11.81 -17.33
C ALA A 6 -0.21 -12.55 -16.29
N ALA A 7 0.60 -11.83 -15.51
CA ALA A 7 1.39 -12.42 -14.43
C ALA A 7 0.51 -13.01 -13.31
N VAL A 8 -0.57 -12.32 -12.93
CA VAL A 8 -1.54 -12.81 -11.94
C VAL A 8 -2.30 -14.03 -12.48
N SER A 9 -2.78 -14.00 -13.72
CA SER A 9 -3.45 -15.16 -14.34
C SER A 9 -2.56 -16.39 -14.35
N ARG A 10 -1.32 -16.28 -14.84
CA ARG A 10 -0.35 -17.39 -14.84
C ARG A 10 -0.05 -17.89 -13.43
N SER A 11 0.02 -16.98 -12.46
CA SER A 11 0.22 -17.34 -11.06
C SER A 11 -0.93 -18.14 -10.47
N LEU A 12 -2.17 -17.74 -10.76
CA LEU A 12 -3.38 -18.44 -10.31
C LEU A 12 -3.52 -19.82 -10.96
N GLU A 13 -3.08 -19.97 -12.21
CA GLU A 13 -3.02 -21.28 -12.91
C GLU A 13 -1.99 -22.21 -12.30
N ALA A 14 -0.77 -21.71 -12.09
CA ALA A 14 0.33 -22.51 -11.57
C ALA A 14 0.15 -22.90 -10.09
N ARG A 15 -0.68 -22.17 -9.33
CA ARG A 15 -0.80 -22.32 -7.87
C ARG A 15 -2.27 -22.39 -7.44
N PRO A 16 -2.87 -23.60 -7.39
CA PRO A 16 -4.28 -23.76 -6.98
C PRO A 16 -4.60 -23.23 -5.58
N GLY A 17 -3.62 -23.23 -4.67
CA GLY A 17 -3.75 -22.68 -3.32
C GLY A 17 -3.57 -21.17 -3.22
N LEU A 18 -3.12 -20.48 -4.28
CA LEU A 18 -2.96 -19.03 -4.25
C LEU A 18 -4.32 -18.36 -4.15
N ARG A 19 -4.41 -17.40 -3.24
CA ARG A 19 -5.59 -16.54 -3.04
C ARG A 19 -5.25 -15.10 -3.43
N VAL A 20 -6.23 -14.40 -4.00
CA VAL A 20 -6.15 -12.98 -4.38
C VAL A 20 -7.29 -12.23 -3.71
N TYR A 21 -6.94 -11.17 -2.99
CA TYR A 21 -7.86 -10.26 -2.32
C TYR A 21 -7.70 -8.88 -2.95
N GLY A 22 -8.81 -8.20 -3.21
CA GLY A 22 -8.79 -6.84 -3.76
C GLY A 22 -10.16 -6.30 -4.10
N PRO A 23 -10.24 -5.04 -4.55
CA PRO A 23 -11.50 -4.39 -4.87
C PRO A 23 -12.16 -5.09 -6.07
N ALA A 24 -13.50 -5.06 -6.10
CA ALA A 24 -14.31 -5.72 -7.12
C ALA A 24 -13.84 -5.39 -8.55
N SER A 25 -13.60 -4.11 -8.82
CA SER A 25 -13.15 -3.58 -10.12
C SER A 25 -11.85 -4.20 -10.66
N VAL A 26 -11.04 -4.79 -9.79
CA VAL A 26 -9.81 -5.50 -10.15
C VAL A 26 -10.08 -7.01 -10.21
N VAL A 27 -10.62 -7.58 -9.14
CA VAL A 27 -10.58 -9.04 -8.94
C VAL A 27 -11.67 -9.80 -9.69
N GLU A 28 -12.78 -9.15 -10.05
CA GLU A 28 -13.87 -9.78 -10.82
C GLU A 28 -13.43 -10.31 -12.19
N ARG A 29 -12.30 -9.81 -12.72
CA ARG A 29 -11.64 -10.32 -13.94
C ARG A 29 -11.31 -11.81 -13.85
N TRP A 30 -11.16 -12.36 -12.65
CA TRP A 30 -10.89 -13.76 -12.38
C TRP A 30 -12.05 -14.48 -11.68
N SER A 31 -13.27 -13.96 -11.76
CA SER A 31 -14.48 -14.53 -11.14
C SER A 31 -14.77 -15.99 -11.51
N ALA A 32 -14.33 -16.45 -12.69
CA ALA A 32 -14.40 -17.85 -13.09
C ALA A 32 -13.55 -18.79 -12.20
N ARG A 33 -12.54 -18.26 -11.50
CA ARG A 33 -11.66 -18.99 -10.56
C ARG A 33 -12.22 -18.95 -9.15
N ARG A 34 -13.46 -19.43 -9.01
CA ARG A 34 -14.19 -19.46 -7.73
C ARG A 34 -13.31 -20.11 -6.65
N GLY A 35 -13.25 -19.46 -5.49
CA GLY A 35 -12.44 -19.90 -4.34
C GLY A 35 -11.02 -19.34 -4.31
N GLN A 36 -10.40 -18.98 -5.44
CA GLN A 36 -9.06 -18.33 -5.43
C GLN A 36 -9.14 -16.80 -5.29
N VAL A 37 -10.32 -16.22 -5.43
CA VAL A 37 -10.51 -14.78 -5.50
C VAL A 37 -11.55 -14.34 -4.49
N THR A 38 -11.23 -13.29 -3.75
CA THR A 38 -12.09 -12.68 -2.75
C THR A 38 -12.15 -11.18 -3.01
N VAL A 39 -13.35 -10.65 -3.19
CA VAL A 39 -13.59 -9.21 -3.21
C VAL A 39 -13.48 -8.70 -1.78
N VAL A 40 -12.78 -7.59 -1.59
CA VAL A 40 -12.74 -6.87 -0.31
C VAL A 40 -12.98 -5.38 -0.52
N ALA A 41 -13.50 -4.72 0.50
CA ALA A 41 -13.75 -3.27 0.57
C ALA A 41 -13.45 -2.73 1.98
N ALA A 42 -13.42 -1.41 2.13
CA ALA A 42 -13.26 -0.78 3.45
C ALA A 42 -14.27 -1.32 4.47
N GLY A 43 -13.79 -1.63 5.68
CA GLY A 43 -14.58 -2.20 6.77
C GLY A 43 -14.57 -3.73 6.83
N ASP A 44 -14.09 -4.41 5.78
CA ASP A 44 -13.90 -5.86 5.82
C ASP A 44 -12.75 -6.25 6.75
N ASN A 45 -12.93 -7.39 7.42
CA ASN A 45 -11.88 -8.09 8.15
C ASN A 45 -11.80 -9.52 7.63
N VAL A 46 -10.62 -9.95 7.20
CA VAL A 46 -10.40 -11.28 6.62
C VAL A 46 -9.19 -11.94 7.25
N SER A 47 -9.29 -13.24 7.55
CA SER A 47 -8.13 -14.03 7.96
C SER A 47 -7.48 -14.67 6.74
N VAL A 48 -6.20 -14.37 6.51
CA VAL A 48 -5.42 -14.82 5.35
C VAL A 48 -4.17 -15.53 5.81
N ALA A 49 -4.07 -16.83 5.58
CA ALA A 49 -2.89 -17.63 5.93
C ALA A 49 -2.44 -17.50 7.41
N GLY A 50 -3.38 -17.24 8.33
CA GLY A 50 -3.11 -17.06 9.76
C GLY A 50 -2.92 -15.61 10.21
N PHE A 51 -2.91 -14.66 9.28
CA PHE A 51 -2.89 -13.23 9.57
C PHE A 51 -4.31 -12.67 9.61
N ASP A 52 -4.57 -11.73 10.52
CA ASP A 52 -5.79 -10.94 10.50
C ASP A 52 -5.57 -9.68 9.68
N VAL A 53 -6.43 -9.43 8.69
CA VAL A 53 -6.27 -8.31 7.76
C VAL A 53 -7.52 -7.45 7.77
N ALA A 54 -7.40 -6.23 8.29
CA ALA A 54 -8.42 -5.20 8.22
C ALA A 54 -8.24 -4.35 6.96
N VAL A 55 -9.34 -4.05 6.26
CA VAL A 55 -9.32 -3.35 4.98
C VAL A 55 -9.85 -1.94 5.16
N PHE A 56 -9.10 -0.96 4.64
CA PHE A 56 -9.39 0.47 4.74
C PHE A 56 -9.33 1.13 3.36
N GLY A 57 -9.76 2.39 3.27
CA GLY A 57 -9.69 3.17 2.04
C GLY A 57 -10.65 2.71 0.93
N ASP A 58 -10.92 3.62 0.00
CA ASP A 58 -11.88 3.38 -1.09
C ASP A 58 -11.33 3.84 -2.45
N LEU A 59 -10.68 5.01 -2.47
CA LEU A 59 -10.22 5.65 -3.70
C LEU A 59 -8.72 5.97 -3.65
N HIS A 60 -8.06 5.76 -4.79
CA HIS A 60 -6.69 6.21 -5.04
C HIS A 60 -6.60 7.74 -4.85
N ALA A 61 -5.45 8.26 -4.40
CA ALA A 61 -5.22 9.71 -4.28
C ALA A 61 -5.48 10.47 -5.59
N ALA A 62 -5.89 11.73 -5.52
CA ALA A 62 -6.18 12.51 -6.73
C ALA A 62 -4.87 12.84 -7.48
N ILE A 63 -4.75 12.37 -8.74
CA ILE A 63 -3.62 12.73 -9.61
C ILE A 63 -3.83 14.12 -10.23
N HIS A 64 -5.02 14.35 -10.81
CA HIS A 64 -5.37 15.59 -11.49
C HIS A 64 -6.89 15.72 -11.55
N ARG A 65 -7.41 16.95 -11.50
CA ARG A 65 -8.86 17.25 -11.52
C ARG A 65 -9.62 16.63 -12.69
N GLY A 66 -8.94 16.41 -13.82
CA GLY A 66 -9.53 15.83 -15.04
C GLY A 66 -9.43 14.31 -15.13
N ILE A 67 -8.88 13.64 -14.12
CA ILE A 67 -8.70 12.19 -14.11
C ILE A 67 -9.59 11.60 -13.00
N PRO A 68 -10.59 10.77 -13.33
CA PRO A 68 -11.37 10.07 -12.32
C PRO A 68 -10.50 9.20 -11.42
N ARG A 69 -10.79 9.20 -10.12
CA ARG A 69 -10.14 8.29 -9.17
C ARG A 69 -10.66 6.88 -9.37
N VAL A 70 -9.78 5.91 -9.19
CA VAL A 70 -10.09 4.47 -9.25
C VAL A 70 -10.07 3.87 -7.85
N ALA A 71 -10.66 2.68 -7.72
CA ALA A 71 -10.69 1.96 -6.46
C ALA A 71 -9.26 1.69 -5.93
N ASN A 72 -9.06 1.95 -4.65
CA ASN A 72 -7.84 1.63 -3.91
C ASN A 72 -8.24 1.24 -2.49
N VAL A 73 -7.71 0.11 -2.01
CA VAL A 73 -7.86 -0.30 -0.61
C VAL A 73 -6.49 -0.40 0.03
N GLY A 74 -6.42 -0.08 1.31
CA GLY A 74 -5.30 -0.33 2.19
C GLY A 74 -5.54 -1.57 3.06
N TYR A 75 -4.47 -2.18 3.54
CA TYR A 75 -4.48 -3.38 4.34
C TYR A 75 -3.68 -3.17 5.62
N LEU A 76 -4.34 -3.34 6.77
CA LEU A 76 -3.70 -3.39 8.08
C LEU A 76 -3.57 -4.86 8.49
N VAL A 77 -2.34 -5.35 8.55
CA VAL A 77 -2.01 -6.75 8.87
C VAL A 77 -1.68 -6.86 10.36
N ASP A 78 -2.35 -7.78 11.04
CA ASP A 78 -2.27 -8.07 12.47
C ASP A 78 -2.40 -6.84 13.37
N GLY A 79 -3.10 -5.80 12.90
CA GLY A 79 -3.20 -4.53 13.63
C GLY A 79 -1.87 -3.78 13.79
N ARG A 80 -0.84 -4.12 13.00
CA ARG A 80 0.53 -3.57 13.15
C ARG A 80 1.07 -2.93 11.89
N LEU A 81 1.07 -3.64 10.76
CA LEU A 81 1.66 -3.15 9.50
C LEU A 81 0.57 -2.65 8.57
N TYR A 82 0.63 -1.38 8.19
CA TYR A 82 -0.34 -0.77 7.29
C TYR A 82 0.26 -0.47 5.91
N HIS A 83 -0.33 -1.08 4.88
CA HIS A 83 -0.07 -0.77 3.48
C HIS A 83 -1.27 0.01 2.91
N PRO A 84 -1.19 1.33 2.69
CA PRO A 84 -2.34 2.15 2.29
C PRO A 84 -2.70 2.03 0.80
N GLY A 85 -1.85 1.36 0.01
CA GLY A 85 -1.95 1.39 -1.45
C GLY A 85 -1.46 2.73 -1.97
N ASP A 86 -2.10 3.23 -3.02
CA ASP A 86 -1.73 4.48 -3.69
C ASP A 86 -2.61 5.64 -3.19
N ALA A 87 -2.65 5.81 -1.86
CA ALA A 87 -3.42 6.83 -1.18
C ALA A 87 -2.79 7.22 0.17
N TYR A 88 -3.16 8.39 0.69
CA TYR A 88 -2.90 8.81 2.06
C TYR A 88 -4.18 8.68 2.89
N HIS A 89 -4.68 7.44 3.02
CA HIS A 89 -5.88 7.15 3.82
C HIS A 89 -5.48 6.74 5.23
N VAL A 90 -5.84 7.56 6.22
CA VAL A 90 -5.60 7.28 7.64
C VAL A 90 -6.61 6.24 8.12
N PRO A 91 -6.17 5.07 8.61
CA PRO A 91 -7.07 4.07 9.14
C PRO A 91 -7.55 4.49 10.53
N ASP A 92 -8.79 4.14 10.88
CA ASP A 92 -9.31 4.32 12.25
C ASP A 92 -8.83 3.18 13.17
N ALA A 93 -7.51 3.02 13.25
CA ALA A 93 -6.82 1.99 14.02
C ALA A 93 -5.37 2.43 14.29
N PRO A 94 -4.76 2.01 15.41
CA PRO A 94 -3.34 2.23 15.64
C PRO A 94 -2.50 1.52 14.56
N VAL A 95 -1.41 2.17 14.14
CA VAL A 95 -0.46 1.64 13.17
C VAL A 95 0.92 1.65 13.81
N ASP A 96 1.57 0.50 13.86
CA ASP A 96 2.94 0.38 14.38
C ASP A 96 3.95 0.68 13.26
N THR A 97 3.76 0.05 12.09
CA THR A 97 4.58 0.25 10.90
C THR A 97 3.73 0.73 9.73
N LEU A 98 4.07 1.90 9.19
CA LEU A 98 3.44 2.44 7.99
C LEU A 98 4.35 2.24 6.78
N LEU A 99 3.82 1.61 5.74
CA LEU A 99 4.42 1.61 4.41
C LEU A 99 4.02 2.89 3.69
N LEU A 100 4.96 3.81 3.51
CA LEU A 100 4.71 5.16 3.00
C LEU A 100 5.00 5.24 1.49
N PRO A 101 3.97 5.39 0.62
CA PRO A 101 4.18 5.70 -0.79
C PRO A 101 4.78 7.10 -0.96
N THR A 102 5.93 7.19 -1.63
CA THR A 102 6.73 8.44 -1.67
C THR A 102 6.92 9.06 -3.05
N SER A 103 6.44 8.40 -4.09
CA SER A 103 6.53 8.91 -5.45
C SER A 103 5.29 8.53 -6.23
N GLY A 104 5.09 9.16 -7.39
CA GLY A 104 3.90 9.01 -8.21
C GLY A 104 3.39 10.38 -8.62
N PRO A 105 2.52 10.45 -9.65
CA PRO A 105 2.02 11.73 -10.15
C PRO A 105 1.05 12.42 -9.18
N TRP A 106 0.60 11.72 -8.14
CA TRP A 106 -0.29 12.22 -7.09
C TRP A 106 0.44 12.63 -5.81
N THR A 107 1.71 12.23 -5.63
CA THR A 107 2.41 12.41 -4.35
C THR A 107 2.92 13.84 -4.21
N LYS A 108 2.72 14.43 -3.03
CA LYS A 108 3.39 15.64 -2.58
C LYS A 108 4.04 15.39 -1.22
N ARG A 109 5.27 15.88 -1.04
CA ARG A 109 6.05 15.62 0.19
C ARG A 109 5.42 16.21 1.45
N GLY A 110 4.82 17.41 1.36
CA GLY A 110 4.09 18.00 2.50
C GLY A 110 2.91 17.14 2.93
N GLU A 111 2.07 16.72 1.97
CA GLU A 111 0.92 15.84 2.25
C GLU A 111 1.36 14.47 2.79
N ALA A 112 2.52 13.95 2.35
CA ALA A 112 3.10 12.74 2.92
C ALA A 112 3.49 12.92 4.40
N ALA A 113 4.04 14.08 4.75
CA ALA A 113 4.42 14.40 6.11
C ALA A 113 3.20 14.61 7.02
N ASP A 114 2.18 15.33 6.53
CA ASP A 114 0.89 15.48 7.24
C ASP A 114 0.27 14.10 7.50
N TYR A 115 0.27 13.23 6.49
CA TYR A 115 -0.23 11.86 6.61
C TYR A 115 0.54 11.04 7.65
N VAL A 116 1.88 11.15 7.70
CA VAL A 116 2.69 10.51 8.76
C VAL A 116 2.30 11.05 10.14
N GLY A 117 2.09 12.37 10.27
CA GLY A 117 1.67 12.99 11.51
C GLY A 117 0.29 12.52 11.99
N GLU A 118 -0.66 12.34 11.07
CA GLU A 118 -2.00 11.84 11.38
C GLU A 118 -2.02 10.35 11.75
N VAL A 119 -1.23 9.51 11.06
CA VAL A 119 -1.12 8.07 11.38
C VAL A 119 -0.32 7.84 12.66
N ALA A 120 0.67 8.70 12.94
CA ALA A 120 1.58 8.61 14.08
C ALA A 120 2.21 7.21 14.29
N PRO A 121 2.86 6.60 13.27
CA PRO A 121 3.43 5.27 13.38
C PRO A 121 4.75 5.28 14.18
N ASN A 122 5.18 4.11 14.67
CA ASN A 122 6.51 3.95 15.28
C ASN A 122 7.61 3.72 14.23
N HIS A 123 7.24 3.14 13.09
CA HIS A 123 8.15 2.79 12.00
C HIS A 123 7.62 3.25 10.65
N LEU A 124 8.50 3.77 9.79
CA LEU A 124 8.19 4.14 8.41
C LEU A 124 9.06 3.35 7.44
N ILE A 125 8.44 2.76 6.42
CA ILE A 125 9.15 2.10 5.32
C ILE A 125 8.71 2.71 4.00
N GLN A 126 9.69 3.11 3.18
CA GLN A 126 9.46 3.68 1.88
C GLN A 126 8.90 2.62 0.90
N ILE A 127 7.81 2.96 0.23
CA ILE A 127 7.27 2.23 -0.92
C ILE A 127 6.95 3.19 -2.08
N HIS A 128 6.56 2.62 -3.22
CA HIS A 128 6.16 3.34 -4.44
C HIS A 128 7.23 4.35 -4.94
N GLU A 129 8.50 3.99 -4.80
CA GLU A 129 9.67 4.88 -4.89
C GLU A 129 10.52 4.69 -6.16
N ALA A 130 10.14 3.73 -7.01
CA ALA A 130 10.92 3.33 -8.19
C ALA A 130 11.18 4.48 -9.19
N MET A 131 10.31 5.50 -9.25
CA MET A 131 10.49 6.64 -10.17
C MET A 131 11.53 7.67 -9.67
N LEU A 132 11.95 7.60 -8.39
CA LEU A 132 12.88 8.57 -7.81
C LEU A 132 14.35 8.26 -8.11
N GLY A 133 14.67 7.02 -8.49
CA GLY A 133 16.03 6.51 -8.52
C GLY A 133 16.73 6.57 -7.15
N PRO A 134 17.97 6.06 -7.02
CA PRO A 134 18.63 5.94 -5.72
C PRO A 134 18.82 7.29 -4.99
N ILE A 135 19.20 8.34 -5.72
CA ILE A 135 19.41 9.68 -5.15
C ILE A 135 18.09 10.29 -4.67
N GLY A 136 17.01 10.17 -5.47
CA GLY A 136 15.71 10.71 -5.10
C GLY A 136 15.08 9.97 -3.92
N GLN A 137 15.27 8.65 -3.82
CA GLN A 137 14.86 7.86 -2.66
C GLN A 137 15.53 8.37 -1.38
N GLN A 138 16.86 8.49 -1.39
CA GLN A 138 17.64 8.98 -0.24
C GLN A 138 17.31 10.43 0.13
N SER A 139 17.11 11.29 -0.88
CA SER A 139 16.67 12.68 -0.67
C SER A 139 15.29 12.72 0.00
N THR A 140 14.37 11.87 -0.45
CA THR A 140 13.02 11.80 0.12
C THR A 140 13.04 11.29 1.57
N ALA A 141 13.83 10.26 1.86
CA ALA A 141 14.03 9.77 3.22
C ALA A 141 14.60 10.83 4.16
N ARG A 142 15.54 11.66 3.70
CA ARG A 142 16.08 12.79 4.49
C ARG A 142 15.06 13.90 4.74
N PHE A 143 14.14 14.16 3.80
CA PHE A 143 13.11 15.17 4.03
C PHE A 143 12.05 14.65 5.02
N LEU A 144 11.70 13.37 4.93
CA LEU A 144 10.74 12.68 5.78
C LEU A 144 11.46 11.96 6.94
N SER A 145 12.26 12.71 7.70
CA SER A 145 12.97 12.19 8.88
C SER A 145 12.95 13.19 10.04
N PRO A 146 13.29 12.74 11.28
CA PRO A 146 13.39 13.58 12.47
C PRO A 146 14.22 14.84 12.23
N GLY A 147 13.71 15.98 12.72
CA GLY A 147 14.34 17.29 12.53
C GLY A 147 14.10 17.93 11.16
N MET A 148 13.31 17.29 10.28
CA MET A 148 12.84 17.85 9.02
C MET A 148 11.30 17.91 8.99
N LEU A 149 10.63 17.03 8.23
CA LEU A 149 9.17 17.07 8.07
C LEU A 149 8.41 16.06 8.95
N THR A 150 9.07 15.07 9.53
CA THR A 150 8.44 14.01 10.33
C THR A 150 9.25 13.72 11.58
N GLU A 151 8.66 13.05 12.56
CA GLU A 151 9.33 12.65 13.81
C GLU A 151 9.83 11.19 13.79
N VAL A 152 9.60 10.49 12.68
CA VAL A 152 9.92 9.06 12.51
C VAL A 152 10.83 8.92 11.29
N PRO A 153 11.98 8.22 11.39
CA PRO A 153 12.89 8.06 10.27
C PRO A 153 12.26 7.16 9.19
N LEU A 154 12.31 7.61 7.93
CA LEU A 154 11.90 6.79 6.78
C LEU A 154 12.99 5.77 6.41
N GLY A 155 12.71 4.49 6.67
CA GLY A 155 13.55 3.38 6.27
C GLY A 155 13.42 3.04 4.78
N ILE A 156 14.52 2.61 4.16
CA ILE A 156 14.56 2.10 2.79
C ILE A 156 14.98 0.64 2.87
N VAL A 157 14.15 -0.27 2.34
CA VAL A 157 14.47 -1.70 2.22
C VAL A 157 14.95 -1.95 0.79
N PRO A 158 16.21 -2.37 0.57
CA PRO A 158 16.69 -2.67 -0.79
C PRO A 158 15.90 -3.79 -1.44
N ILE A 159 15.84 -3.78 -2.77
CA ILE A 159 15.15 -4.84 -3.54
C ILE A 159 15.79 -6.20 -3.22
N GLY A 160 14.97 -7.14 -2.76
CA GLY A 160 15.40 -8.49 -2.40
C GLY A 160 15.80 -8.67 -0.93
N GLU A 161 15.87 -7.58 -0.17
CA GLU A 161 16.16 -7.62 1.27
C GLU A 161 14.88 -7.69 2.11
N THR A 162 15.05 -8.02 3.39
CA THR A 162 13.96 -8.08 4.38
C THR A 162 14.32 -7.26 5.62
N VAL A 163 13.29 -6.83 6.36
CA VAL A 163 13.43 -6.10 7.61
C VAL A 163 12.44 -6.66 8.63
N MET A 164 12.83 -6.65 9.91
CA MET A 164 11.97 -7.01 11.01
C MET A 164 11.27 -5.75 11.53
N VAL A 165 9.95 -5.85 11.71
CA VAL A 165 9.08 -4.80 12.25
C VAL A 165 8.11 -5.40 13.26
#